data_AF-A0A962C2N0-F1
#
_entry.id   AF-A0A962C2N0-F1
#
_cell.length_a   1.000
_cell.length_b   1.000
_cell.length_c   1.000
_cell.angle_alpha   90.00
_cell.angle_beta   90.00
_cell.angle_gamma   90.00
#
_symmetry.space_group_name_H-M   'P 1'
#
loop_
_entity.id
_entity.type
_entity.pdbx_description
1 polymer ?
#
loop_
_entity_poly.entity_id
_entity_poly.type
_entity_poly.pdbx_seq_one_letter_code
_entity_poly.pdbx_strand_id
1 'polypeptide(L)'
;MDEISLSKLTPAALRLSHAEYFLDQYRAHMGPPIDSYWLMIGYFDAFLFALASVFDMSDRRLRGKFKGNQPLSFFVALRNITAHHSVLASSGLGSKFARPFSRAVGLSAGGPPNDSSRLFFRLDVLERILDAVLIEWPKAEKNVKAAKRHIEMLRRQPGRIYIEDQMQHALEAARQLCVGA
;
A
#
# COMPACT_ATOMS: atom_id res chain seq x y z
N MET A 1 -22.10 -6.47 4.45
CA MET A 1 -22.68 -5.28 5.11
C MET A 1 -23.89 -4.87 4.29
N ASP A 2 -25.03 -4.59 4.92
CA ASP A 2 -26.23 -4.12 4.21
C ASP A 2 -26.18 -2.60 3.94
N GLU A 3 -27.04 -2.13 3.04
CA GLU A 3 -27.12 -0.72 2.64
C GLU A 3 -27.43 0.22 3.83
N ILE A 4 -28.30 -0.23 4.73
CA ILE A 4 -28.74 0.53 5.91
C ILE A 4 -27.57 0.73 6.90
N SER A 5 -26.67 -0.23 6.99
CA SER A 5 -25.46 -0.14 7.83
C SER A 5 -24.41 0.75 7.17
N LEU A 6 -24.26 0.67 5.84
CA LEU A 6 -23.36 1.54 5.07
C LEU A 6 -23.76 3.02 5.17
N SER A 7 -25.05 3.33 5.11
CA SER A 7 -25.56 4.70 5.16
C SER A 7 -25.35 5.39 6.52
N LYS A 8 -25.03 4.62 7.58
CA LYS A 8 -24.74 5.13 8.92
C LYS A 8 -23.26 5.44 9.15
N LEU A 9 -22.38 5.03 8.24
CA LEU A 9 -20.95 5.27 8.35
C LEU A 9 -20.61 6.71 7.96
N THR A 10 -19.63 7.30 8.65
CA THR A 10 -19.00 8.51 8.16
C THR A 10 -18.25 8.22 6.86
N PRO A 11 -18.02 9.21 5.97
CA PRO A 11 -17.25 8.99 4.74
C PRO A 11 -15.87 8.35 4.98
N ALA A 12 -15.18 8.75 6.06
CA ALA A 12 -13.90 8.17 6.44
C ALA A 12 -14.04 6.70 6.90
N ALA A 13 -15.07 6.37 7.69
CA ALA A 13 -15.34 5.00 8.12
C ALA A 13 -15.74 4.09 6.94
N LEU A 14 -16.51 4.61 5.97
CA LEU A 14 -16.82 3.90 4.73
C LEU A 14 -15.54 3.60 3.93
N ARG A 15 -14.65 4.59 3.77
CA ARG A 15 -13.36 4.39 3.10
C ARG A 15 -12.45 3.40 3.83
N LEU A 16 -12.49 3.39 5.15
CA LEU A 16 -11.78 2.40 5.95
C LEU A 16 -12.32 0.99 5.66
N SER A 17 -13.65 0.80 5.67
CA SER A 17 -14.27 -0.49 5.32
C SER A 17 -13.94 -0.94 3.89
N HIS A 18 -13.87 -0.02 2.93
CA HIS A 18 -13.38 -0.35 1.58
C HIS A 18 -11.91 -0.82 1.58
N ALA A 19 -11.03 -0.19 2.37
CA ALA A 19 -9.64 -0.63 2.49
C ALA A 19 -9.55 -2.04 3.10
N GLU A 20 -10.39 -2.37 4.09
CA GLU A 20 -10.51 -3.73 4.65
C GLU A 20 -10.89 -4.72 3.56
N TYR A 21 -11.96 -4.43 2.82
CA TYR A 21 -12.43 -5.26 1.71
C TYR A 21 -11.33 -5.49 0.67
N PHE A 22 -10.60 -4.46 0.25
CA PHE A 22 -9.55 -4.61 -0.76
C PHE A 22 -8.34 -5.41 -0.25
N LEU A 23 -8.02 -5.35 1.04
CA LEU A 23 -7.01 -6.24 1.62
C LEU A 23 -7.47 -7.71 1.60
N ASP A 24 -8.74 -7.97 1.93
CA ASP A 24 -9.29 -9.32 1.89
C ASP A 24 -9.31 -9.88 0.46
N GLN A 25 -9.70 -9.06 -0.52
CA GLN A 25 -9.64 -9.44 -1.92
C GLN A 25 -8.19 -9.66 -2.39
N TYR A 26 -7.25 -8.81 -1.98
CA TYR A 26 -5.82 -9.03 -2.26
C TYR A 26 -5.35 -10.40 -1.76
N ARG A 27 -5.69 -10.75 -0.51
CA ARG A 27 -5.35 -12.03 0.12
C ARG A 27 -5.99 -13.23 -0.58
N ALA A 28 -7.22 -13.08 -1.04
CA ALA A 28 -7.92 -14.13 -1.81
C ALA A 28 -7.20 -14.47 -3.13
N HIS A 29 -6.28 -13.62 -3.60
CA HIS A 29 -5.53 -13.80 -4.83
C HIS A 29 -4.04 -14.15 -4.65
N MET A 30 -3.60 -14.36 -3.40
CA MET A 30 -2.21 -14.66 -3.02
C MET A 30 -1.91 -16.18 -2.96
N GLY A 31 -2.18 -16.90 -4.04
CA GLY A 31 -1.88 -18.33 -4.13
C GLY A 31 -3.11 -19.21 -4.30
N PRO A 32 -2.97 -20.54 -4.24
CA PRO A 32 -4.06 -21.47 -4.55
C PRO A 32 -5.30 -21.24 -3.67
N PRO A 33 -6.53 -21.38 -4.21
CA PRO A 33 -6.84 -21.83 -5.57
C PRO A 33 -6.82 -20.73 -6.63
N ILE A 34 -6.80 -19.45 -6.25
CA ILE A 34 -6.82 -18.33 -7.19
C ILE A 34 -5.53 -17.52 -7.02
N ASP A 35 -4.55 -17.80 -7.86
CA ASP A 35 -3.31 -17.04 -7.91
C ASP A 35 -3.35 -16.06 -9.09
N SER A 36 -3.50 -14.76 -8.81
CA SER A 36 -3.61 -13.75 -9.86
C SER A 36 -2.83 -12.49 -9.54
N TYR A 37 -1.63 -12.38 -10.12
CA TYR A 37 -0.81 -11.16 -10.05
C TYR A 37 -1.59 -9.90 -10.46
N TRP A 38 -2.37 -9.99 -11.53
CA TRP A 38 -3.16 -8.85 -12.02
C TRP A 38 -4.19 -8.37 -10.98
N LEU A 39 -4.93 -9.30 -10.37
CA LEU A 39 -5.91 -8.97 -9.34
C LEU A 39 -5.24 -8.45 -8.07
N MET A 40 -4.15 -9.08 -7.62
CA MET A 40 -3.36 -8.60 -6.48
C MET A 40 -2.94 -7.15 -6.67
N ILE A 41 -2.41 -6.83 -7.84
CA ILE A 41 -2.00 -5.46 -8.16
C ILE A 41 -3.19 -4.50 -8.20
N GLY A 42 -4.31 -4.90 -8.82
CA GLY A 42 -5.53 -4.09 -8.88
C GLY A 42 -6.11 -3.78 -7.50
N TYR A 43 -6.19 -4.80 -6.62
CA TYR A 43 -6.67 -4.61 -5.26
C TYR A 43 -5.70 -3.83 -4.38
N PHE A 44 -4.39 -3.95 -4.61
CA PHE A 44 -3.41 -3.11 -3.93
C PHE A 44 -3.56 -1.63 -4.31
N ASP A 45 -3.80 -1.31 -5.59
CA ASP A 45 -4.08 0.07 -6.01
C ASP A 45 -5.38 0.61 -5.42
N ALA A 46 -6.44 -0.20 -5.45
CA ALA A 46 -7.72 0.14 -4.84
C ALA A 46 -7.58 0.37 -3.31
N PHE A 47 -6.77 -0.44 -2.63
CA PHE A 47 -6.43 -0.26 -1.23
C PHE A 47 -5.70 1.06 -0.98
N LEU A 48 -4.66 1.37 -1.76
CA LEU A 48 -3.90 2.62 -1.66
C LEU A 48 -4.84 3.83 -1.79
N PHE A 49 -5.76 3.79 -2.76
CA PHE A 49 -6.75 4.84 -2.98
C PHE A 49 -7.72 4.97 -1.80
N ALA A 50 -8.28 3.86 -1.31
CA ALA A 50 -9.22 3.84 -0.20
C ALA A 50 -8.56 4.38 1.08
N LEU A 51 -7.37 3.89 1.42
CA LEU A 51 -6.63 4.29 2.61
C LEU A 51 -6.24 5.78 2.57
N ALA A 52 -5.73 6.28 1.43
CA ALA A 52 -5.43 7.69 1.28
C ALA A 52 -6.70 8.56 1.38
N SER A 53 -7.84 8.07 0.90
CA SER A 53 -9.12 8.78 1.00
C SER A 53 -9.61 8.91 2.45
N VAL A 54 -9.30 7.94 3.34
CA VAL A 54 -9.61 8.07 4.78
C VAL A 54 -8.99 9.36 5.33
N PHE A 55 -7.74 9.62 4.98
CA PHE A 55 -7.05 10.85 5.38
C PHE A 55 -7.69 12.11 4.78
N ASP A 56 -8.01 12.10 3.49
CA ASP A 56 -8.60 13.26 2.79
C ASP A 56 -10.00 13.62 3.32
N MET A 57 -10.75 12.63 3.81
CA MET A 57 -12.11 12.78 4.34
C MET A 57 -12.16 12.98 5.86
N SER A 58 -11.04 12.80 6.56
CA SER A 58 -10.96 13.02 8.00
C SER A 58 -10.92 14.52 8.37
N ASP A 59 -11.30 14.84 9.60
CA ASP A 59 -11.20 16.21 10.13
C ASP A 59 -9.73 16.68 10.30
N ARG A 60 -9.51 17.96 10.59
CA ARG A 60 -8.14 18.52 10.74
C ARG A 60 -7.35 17.85 11.87
N ARG A 61 -8.01 17.40 12.94
CA ARG A 61 -7.37 16.79 14.11
C ARG A 61 -6.85 15.39 13.76
N LEU A 62 -7.70 14.58 13.14
CA LEU A 62 -7.38 13.26 12.61
C LEU A 62 -6.29 13.33 11.55
N ARG A 63 -6.35 14.29 10.62
CA ARG A 63 -5.27 14.52 9.65
C ARG A 63 -3.93 14.80 10.31
N GLY A 64 -3.91 15.53 11.43
CA GLY A 64 -2.71 15.75 12.23
C GLY A 64 -2.11 14.44 12.74
N LYS A 65 -2.95 13.57 13.32
CA LYS A 65 -2.53 12.25 13.81
C LYS A 65 -2.06 11.33 12.68
N PHE A 66 -2.76 11.31 11.54
CA PHE A 66 -2.39 10.54 10.35
C PHE A 66 -1.02 10.96 9.79
N LYS A 67 -0.73 12.27 9.71
CA LYS A 67 0.58 12.78 9.26
C LYS A 67 1.73 12.39 10.18
N GLY A 68 1.46 12.14 11.46
CA GLY A 68 2.43 11.65 12.42
C GLY A 68 2.69 10.14 12.32
N ASN A 69 1.83 9.40 11.62
CA ASN A 69 1.94 7.95 11.48
C ASN A 69 2.71 7.60 10.19
N GLN A 70 3.86 6.93 10.36
CA GLN A 70 4.78 6.65 9.27
C GLN A 70 4.23 5.62 8.24
N PRO A 71 3.65 4.47 8.64
CA PRO A 71 2.97 3.58 7.71
C PRO A 71 1.92 4.29 6.85
N LEU A 72 1.06 5.10 7.46
CA LEU A 72 0.00 5.81 6.73
C LEU A 72 0.57 6.85 5.75
N SER A 73 1.57 7.61 6.18
CA SER A 73 2.26 8.59 5.32
C SER A 73 2.97 7.91 4.14
N PHE A 74 3.53 6.73 4.35
CA PHE A 74 4.16 5.92 3.31
C PHE A 74 3.15 5.45 2.26
N PHE A 75 2.00 4.91 2.67
CA PHE A 75 0.95 4.47 1.73
C PHE A 75 0.34 5.65 0.96
N VAL A 76 0.19 6.82 1.58
CA VAL A 76 -0.23 8.04 0.86
C VAL A 76 0.81 8.46 -0.19
N ALA A 77 2.10 8.39 0.14
CA ALA A 77 3.16 8.65 -0.82
C ALA A 77 3.17 7.63 -1.97
N LEU A 78 3.01 6.34 -1.67
CA LEU A 78 2.87 5.28 -2.66
C LEU A 78 1.68 5.53 -3.58
N ARG A 79 0.50 5.86 -3.04
CA ARG A 79 -0.69 6.21 -3.84
C ARG A 79 -0.41 7.34 -4.82
N ASN A 80 0.29 8.39 -4.39
CA ASN A 80 0.61 9.51 -5.28
C ASN A 80 1.60 9.08 -6.38
N ILE A 81 2.54 8.20 -6.07
CA ILE A 81 3.46 7.63 -7.06
C ILE A 81 2.70 6.73 -8.05
N THR A 82 1.81 5.85 -7.58
CA THR A 82 1.07 4.92 -8.41
C THR A 82 0.02 5.62 -9.28
N ALA A 83 -0.71 6.61 -8.73
CA ALA A 83 -1.74 7.36 -9.44
C ALA A 83 -1.21 8.24 -10.57
N HIS A 84 0.02 8.76 -10.45
CA HIS A 84 0.62 9.62 -11.48
C HIS A 84 1.45 8.84 -12.51
N HIS A 85 1.85 7.61 -12.21
CA HIS A 85 2.87 6.92 -13.01
C HIS A 85 2.56 5.46 -13.36
N SER A 86 1.33 4.99 -13.12
CA SER A 86 0.85 3.63 -13.46
C SER A 86 1.87 2.54 -13.10
N VAL A 87 2.46 2.64 -11.91
CA VAL A 87 3.67 1.92 -11.46
C VAL A 87 3.47 0.40 -11.32
N LEU A 88 2.28 -0.12 -11.59
CA LEU A 88 1.85 -1.35 -10.98
C LEU A 88 1.81 -2.58 -11.90
N ALA A 89 1.67 -2.44 -13.22
CA ALA A 89 1.39 -3.62 -14.06
C ALA A 89 2.39 -3.96 -15.17
N SER A 90 3.11 -3.00 -15.76
CA SER A 90 3.90 -3.25 -16.98
C SER A 90 5.39 -3.14 -16.72
N SER A 91 6.15 -4.22 -16.92
CA SER A 91 7.61 -4.17 -17.12
C SER A 91 7.97 -3.94 -18.60
N GLY A 92 6.99 -3.53 -19.41
CA GLY A 92 7.14 -3.38 -20.85
C GLY A 92 7.91 -2.12 -21.25
N LEU A 93 8.41 -2.15 -22.49
CA LEU A 93 8.93 -0.98 -23.20
C LEU A 93 7.90 0.17 -23.09
N GLY A 94 8.25 1.22 -22.34
CA GLY A 94 7.39 2.39 -22.12
C GLY A 94 7.02 2.68 -20.66
N SER A 95 7.36 1.79 -19.70
CA SER A 95 7.17 2.12 -18.27
C SER A 95 8.15 3.21 -17.84
N LYS A 96 7.64 4.32 -17.29
CA LYS A 96 8.46 5.41 -16.76
C LYS A 96 9.39 4.97 -15.63
N PHE A 97 8.92 4.04 -14.80
CA PHE A 97 9.63 3.54 -13.64
C PHE A 97 9.77 2.03 -13.67
N ALA A 98 10.88 1.54 -13.12
CA ALA A 98 11.06 0.11 -12.89
C ALA A 98 10.03 -0.41 -11.88
N ARG A 99 9.67 -1.70 -11.99
CA ARG A 99 8.71 -2.34 -11.10
C ARG A 99 9.24 -2.38 -9.65
N PRO A 100 8.56 -1.76 -8.66
CA PRO A 100 9.02 -1.72 -7.27
C PRO A 100 8.58 -2.92 -6.43
N PHE A 101 8.03 -3.96 -7.05
CA PHE A 101 7.56 -5.17 -6.37
C PHE A 101 8.11 -6.40 -7.08
N SER A 102 8.35 -7.45 -6.29
CA SER A 102 8.71 -8.77 -6.78
C SER A 102 7.79 -9.81 -6.15
N ARG A 103 7.64 -10.95 -6.82
CA ARG A 103 6.88 -12.08 -6.31
C ARG A 103 7.82 -13.10 -5.71
N ALA A 104 7.49 -13.59 -4.51
CA ALA A 104 8.16 -14.73 -3.93
C ALA A 104 7.75 -15.98 -4.71
N VAL A 105 8.70 -16.60 -5.41
CA VAL A 105 8.52 -17.88 -6.10
C VAL A 105 9.24 -18.93 -5.28
N GLY A 106 8.49 -19.85 -4.67
CA GLY A 106 9.06 -21.00 -4.00
C GLY A 106 9.57 -21.98 -5.06
N LEU A 107 10.90 -22.07 -5.23
CA LEU A 107 11.53 -23.01 -6.17
C LEU A 107 11.88 -24.37 -5.53
N SER A 108 11.56 -24.57 -4.26
CA SER A 108 11.92 -25.80 -3.55
C SER A 108 10.85 -26.88 -3.72
N ALA A 109 11.18 -27.94 -4.45
CA ALA A 109 10.51 -29.23 -4.27
C ALA A 109 10.68 -29.64 -2.78
N GLY A 110 9.59 -29.62 -2.01
CA GLY A 110 9.59 -29.93 -0.57
C GLY A 110 9.78 -28.74 0.39
N GLY A 111 9.80 -27.50 -0.10
CA GLY A 111 9.79 -26.30 0.76
C GLY A 111 8.38 -25.98 1.29
N PRO A 112 8.27 -25.20 2.38
CA PRO A 112 6.96 -24.79 2.90
C PRO A 112 6.19 -24.02 1.81
N PRO A 113 4.98 -24.48 1.41
CA PRO A 113 4.25 -23.94 0.26
C PRO A 113 3.78 -22.48 0.43
N ASN A 114 3.79 -21.96 1.66
CA ASN A 114 3.05 -20.77 2.06
C ASN A 114 3.63 -19.41 1.62
N ASP A 115 4.90 -19.36 1.19
CA ASP A 115 5.51 -18.11 0.69
C ASP A 115 5.45 -18.00 -0.84
N SER A 116 5.08 -19.08 -1.54
CA SER A 116 4.87 -19.02 -2.98
C SER A 116 3.66 -18.14 -3.26
N SER A 117 3.85 -17.07 -4.03
CA SER A 117 2.83 -16.13 -4.53
C SER A 117 2.73 -14.77 -3.87
N ARG A 118 3.32 -14.56 -2.70
CA ARG A 118 3.29 -13.27 -2.00
C ARG A 118 4.10 -12.21 -2.76
N LEU A 119 3.63 -10.96 -2.79
CA LEU A 119 4.42 -9.84 -3.31
C LEU A 119 5.18 -9.14 -2.19
N PHE A 120 6.40 -8.73 -2.48
CA PHE A 120 7.24 -7.97 -1.58
C PHE A 120 7.82 -6.72 -2.26
N PHE A 121 8.09 -5.69 -1.47
CA PHE A 121 8.69 -4.46 -1.96
C PHE A 121 10.17 -4.63 -2.30
N ARG A 122 10.58 -4.05 -3.43
CA ARG A 122 11.99 -3.79 -3.77
C ARG A 122 12.34 -2.39 -3.29
N LEU A 123 12.83 -2.31 -2.05
CA LEU A 123 13.08 -1.03 -1.37
C LEU A 123 14.08 -0.13 -2.12
N ASP A 124 15.10 -0.72 -2.75
CA ASP A 124 16.08 -0.02 -3.59
C ASP A 124 15.46 0.61 -4.83
N VAL A 125 14.44 -0.04 -5.41
CA VAL A 125 13.72 0.49 -6.57
C VAL A 125 12.79 1.61 -6.12
N LEU A 126 12.06 1.43 -5.01
CA LEU A 126 11.20 2.48 -4.46
C LEU A 126 11.96 3.76 -4.15
N GLU A 127 13.15 3.68 -3.58
CA GLU A 127 13.96 4.88 -3.34
C GLU A 127 14.37 5.60 -4.62
N ARG A 128 14.79 4.86 -5.66
CA ARG A 128 15.12 5.44 -6.95
C ARG A 128 13.92 6.12 -7.61
N ILE A 129 12.73 5.53 -7.48
CA ILE A 129 11.49 6.15 -7.95
C ILE A 129 11.21 7.44 -7.18
N LEU A 130 11.35 7.42 -5.84
CA LEU A 130 11.17 8.60 -5.01
C LEU A 130 12.14 9.74 -5.37
N ASP A 131 13.39 9.42 -5.69
CA ASP A 131 14.37 10.40 -6.17
C ASP A 131 13.97 10.99 -7.52
N ALA A 132 13.56 10.16 -8.47
CA ALA A 132 13.12 10.63 -9.78
C ALA A 132 11.85 11.51 -9.68
N VAL A 133 10.89 11.13 -8.82
CA VAL A 133 9.69 11.94 -8.55
C VAL A 133 10.07 13.29 -7.95
N LEU A 134 11.09 13.35 -7.08
CA LEU A 134 11.52 14.61 -6.48
C LEU A 134 12.18 15.56 -7.48
N ILE A 135 12.92 15.02 -8.46
CA ILE A 135 13.52 15.81 -9.55
C ILE A 135 12.42 16.48 -10.39
N GLU A 136 11.38 15.73 -10.75
CA GLU A 136 10.29 16.24 -11.59
C GLU A 136 9.29 17.10 -10.84
N TRP A 137 9.06 16.78 -9.56
CA TRP A 137 8.11 17.49 -8.72
C TRP A 137 8.73 17.86 -7.36
N PRO A 138 9.56 18.92 -7.32
CA PRO A 138 10.23 19.37 -6.09
C PRO A 138 9.29 19.67 -4.93
N LYS A 139 8.03 20.06 -5.22
CA LYS A 139 7.00 20.32 -4.20
C LYS A 139 6.62 19.07 -3.39
N ALA A 140 6.97 17.86 -3.86
CA ALA A 140 6.76 16.60 -3.16
C ALA A 140 7.77 16.33 -2.03
N GLU A 141 8.78 17.19 -1.83
CA GLU A 141 9.92 16.96 -0.93
C GLU A 141 9.54 16.42 0.44
N LYS A 142 8.53 17.02 1.07
CA LYS A 142 8.08 16.58 2.40
C LYS A 142 7.55 15.15 2.41
N ASN A 143 6.75 14.78 1.41
CA ASN A 143 6.16 13.44 1.29
C ASN A 143 7.24 12.42 0.90
N VAL A 144 8.15 12.78 0.00
CA VAL A 144 9.29 11.94 -0.40
C VAL A 144 10.23 11.67 0.77
N LYS A 145 10.60 12.70 1.54
CA LYS A 145 11.42 12.54 2.77
C LYS A 145 10.74 11.63 3.79
N ALA A 146 9.44 11.76 3.99
CA ALA A 146 8.70 10.88 4.90
C ALA A 146 8.70 9.42 4.40
N ALA A 147 8.46 9.20 3.11
CA ALA A 147 8.48 7.87 2.50
C ALA A 147 9.87 7.21 2.61
N LYS A 148 10.95 7.95 2.34
CA LYS A 148 12.33 7.46 2.50
C LYS A 148 12.67 7.08 3.93
N ARG A 149 12.25 7.86 4.93
CA ARG A 149 12.42 7.49 6.35
C ARG A 149 11.71 6.18 6.68
N HIS A 150 10.52 5.96 6.13
CA HIS A 150 9.81 4.71 6.32
C HIS A 150 10.51 3.53 5.63
N ILE A 151 11.01 3.72 4.40
CA ILE A 151 11.82 2.70 3.71
C ILE A 151 13.03 2.29 4.56
N GLU A 152 13.72 3.25 5.19
CA GLU A 152 14.87 2.97 6.05
C GLU A 152 14.48 2.16 7.30
N MET A 153 13.26 2.33 7.82
CA MET A 153 12.75 1.46 8.88
C MET A 153 12.41 0.06 8.37
N LEU A 154 11.81 -0.05 7.19
CA LEU A 154 11.49 -1.34 6.58
C LEU A 154 12.76 -2.15 6.31
N ARG A 155 13.88 -1.50 5.93
CA ARG A 155 15.18 -2.15 5.76
C ARG A 155 15.73 -2.84 7.02
N ARG A 156 15.34 -2.37 8.20
CA ARG A 156 15.78 -2.95 9.47
C ARG A 156 15.00 -4.21 9.84
N GLN A 157 13.89 -4.49 9.15
CA GLN A 157 13.14 -5.72 9.36
C GLN A 157 13.88 -6.89 8.67
N PRO A 158 13.98 -8.05 9.32
CA PRO A 158 14.61 -9.21 8.69
C PRO A 158 13.74 -9.75 7.54
N GLY A 159 14.38 -10.19 6.46
CA GLY A 159 13.72 -10.87 5.35
C GLY A 159 13.05 -9.95 4.33
N ARG A 160 12.07 -10.50 3.60
CA ARG A 160 11.31 -9.79 2.57
C ARG A 160 10.21 -8.95 3.21
N ILE A 161 10.02 -7.73 2.72
CA ILE A 161 8.95 -6.85 3.17
C ILE A 161 7.70 -7.09 2.34
N TYR A 162 6.82 -7.98 2.80
CA TYR A 162 5.61 -8.36 2.10
C TYR A 162 4.56 -7.25 2.11
N ILE A 163 3.89 -7.04 0.98
CA ILE A 163 2.97 -5.92 0.76
C ILE A 163 1.73 -6.06 1.66
N GLU A 164 1.15 -7.26 1.75
CA GLU A 164 -0.01 -7.56 2.59
C GLU A 164 0.21 -7.25 4.08
N ASP A 165 1.41 -7.49 4.59
CA ASP A 165 1.77 -7.25 6.00
C ASP A 165 1.80 -5.74 6.24
N GLN A 166 2.36 -4.98 5.30
CA GLN A 166 2.35 -3.52 5.37
C GLN A 166 0.94 -2.93 5.19
N MET A 167 0.10 -3.54 4.34
CA MET A 167 -1.31 -3.14 4.19
C MET A 167 -2.06 -3.35 5.51
N GLN A 168 -1.86 -4.51 6.16
CA GLN A 168 -2.45 -4.81 7.46
C GLN A 168 -2.01 -3.80 8.54
N HIS A 169 -0.70 -3.52 8.64
CA HIS A 169 -0.19 -2.53 9.59
C HIS A 169 -0.77 -1.13 9.36
N ALA A 170 -0.87 -0.70 8.10
CA ALA A 170 -1.45 0.59 7.76
C ALA A 170 -2.94 0.64 8.09
N LEU A 171 -3.67 -0.45 7.86
CA LEU A 171 -5.09 -0.56 8.18
C LEU A 171 -5.34 -0.51 9.70
N GLU A 172 -4.54 -1.22 10.49
CA GLU A 172 -4.61 -1.19 11.96
C GLU A 172 -4.32 0.22 12.51
N ALA A 173 -3.30 0.88 11.96
CA ALA A 173 -3.00 2.27 12.29
C ALA A 173 -4.19 3.19 11.98
N ALA A 174 -4.83 3.03 10.81
CA ALA A 174 -6.01 3.82 10.44
C ALA A 174 -7.19 3.55 11.39
N ARG A 175 -7.45 2.28 11.73
CA ARG A 175 -8.51 1.88 12.68
C ARG A 175 -8.32 2.53 14.04
N GLN A 176 -7.11 2.47 14.62
CA GLN A 176 -6.81 3.09 15.91
C GLN A 176 -7.09 4.59 15.90
N LEU A 177 -6.78 5.26 14.79
CA LEU A 177 -7.02 6.69 14.64
C LEU A 177 -8.51 7.02 14.46
N CYS A 178 -9.27 6.18 13.75
CA CYS A 178 -10.70 6.40 13.49
C CYS A 178 -11.63 5.95 14.62
N VAL A 179 -11.26 4.95 15.43
CA VAL A 179 -12.06 4.46 16.56
C VAL A 179 -11.71 5.19 17.87
N GLY A 180 -10.50 5.76 17.97
CA GLY A 180 -10.04 6.54 19.12
C GLY A 180 -10.24 8.06 19.00
N ALA A 181 -11.19 8.52 18.19
CA ALA A 181 -11.51 9.93 17.95
C ALA A 181 -12.98 10.21 18.20
#